data_AF-E6MJC4-F1
#
_entry.id   AF-E6MJC4-F1
#
_cell.length_a   1.000
_cell.length_b   1.000
_cell.length_c   1.000
_cell.angle_alpha   90.00
_cell.angle_beta   90.00
_cell.angle_gamma   90.00
#
_symmetry.space_group_name_H-M   'P 1'
#
loop_
_entity.id
_entity.type
_entity.pdbx_description
1 polymer ?
#
loop_
_entity_poly.entity_id
_entity_poly.type
_entity_poly.pdbx_seq_one_letter_code
_entity_poly.pdbx_strand_id
1 'polypeptide(L)'
;MGSIKTFLLLSTMISTVSYTIIIIRYNIVLFAIIMAVPVIRYLFEKKYNLKEYAVEKENTELNRKIGYISYLLTGLENFKEIKTFGLFDFFINRYQDIKELCNLKLIRLNYKRDRAFSVLTLLEKTVDLGVTLLILSQTFTGILSIGRFVLYNNSIDSLKENVATMFSHLSYLYKNSAMLDQIRTFFNLPPENINENGIKTDKIQTIRLDNEHTGSNYTLNPVRRKT
;
A
#
# COMPACT_ATOMS: atom_id res chain seq x y z
N MET A 1 -12.38 -9.01 -17.30
CA MET A 1 -12.19 -9.05 -15.83
C MET A 1 -12.60 -7.75 -15.13
N GLY A 2 -12.40 -6.55 -15.74
CA GLY A 2 -12.87 -5.28 -15.15
C GLY A 2 -14.39 -5.12 -15.07
N SER A 3 -15.13 -5.56 -16.09
CA SER A 3 -16.60 -5.50 -16.15
C SER A 3 -17.32 -6.31 -15.06
N ILE A 4 -16.73 -7.42 -14.61
CA ILE A 4 -17.27 -8.25 -13.52
C ILE A 4 -17.14 -7.52 -12.18
N LYS A 5 -16.02 -6.83 -11.95
CA LYS A 5 -15.78 -6.07 -10.71
C LYS A 5 -16.71 -4.86 -10.60
N THR A 6 -16.97 -4.16 -11.71
CA THR A 6 -17.91 -3.03 -11.72
C THR A 6 -19.34 -3.47 -11.43
N PHE A 7 -19.77 -4.60 -12.01
CA PHE A 7 -21.08 -5.16 -11.70
C PHE A 7 -21.21 -5.57 -10.22
N LEU A 8 -20.18 -6.20 -9.66
CA LEU A 8 -20.14 -6.58 -8.25
C LEU A 8 -20.25 -5.36 -7.31
N LEU A 9 -19.61 -4.24 -7.66
CA LEU A 9 -19.72 -2.99 -6.91
C LEU A 9 -21.14 -2.40 -6.96
N LEU A 10 -21.80 -2.42 -8.11
CA LEU A 10 -23.19 -1.98 -8.21
C LEU A 10 -24.13 -2.87 -7.38
N SER A 11 -23.94 -4.20 -7.47
CA SER A 11 -24.75 -5.16 -6.72
C SER A 11 -24.60 -4.98 -5.20
N THR A 12 -23.37 -4.75 -4.72
CA THR A 12 -23.11 -4.47 -3.29
C THR A 12 -23.74 -3.16 -2.85
N MET A 13 -23.71 -2.10 -3.68
CA MET A 13 -24.41 -0.84 -3.39
C MET A 13 -25.92 -1.03 -3.21
N ILE A 14 -26.56 -1.73 -4.15
CA ILE A 14 -28.01 -2.01 -4.09
C ILE A 14 -28.36 -2.86 -2.87
N SER A 15 -27.53 -3.88 -2.57
CA SER A 15 -27.75 -4.77 -1.42
C SER A 15 -27.59 -4.02 -0.10
N THR A 16 -26.57 -3.16 0.04
CA THR A 16 -26.38 -2.30 1.21
C THR A 16 -27.58 -1.39 1.48
N VAL A 17 -28.11 -0.75 0.43
CA VAL A 17 -29.31 0.10 0.57
C VAL A 17 -30.52 -0.74 1.02
N SER A 18 -30.68 -1.94 0.46
CA SER A 18 -31.76 -2.85 0.81
C SER A 18 -31.71 -3.26 2.28
N TYR A 19 -30.54 -3.72 2.77
CA TYR A 19 -30.36 -4.10 4.17
C TYR A 19 -30.51 -2.91 5.13
N THR A 20 -30.04 -1.73 4.72
CA THR A 20 -30.22 -0.49 5.48
C THR A 20 -31.71 -0.19 5.72
N ILE A 21 -32.54 -0.28 4.67
CA ILE A 21 -33.99 -0.06 4.78
C ILE A 21 -34.64 -1.08 5.71
N ILE A 22 -34.25 -2.37 5.62
CA ILE A 22 -34.78 -3.44 6.47
C ILE A 22 -34.50 -3.15 7.95
N ILE A 23 -33.28 -2.74 8.29
CA ILE A 23 -32.86 -2.52 9.68
C ILE A 23 -33.46 -1.21 10.23
N ILE A 24 -33.50 -0.13 9.43
CA ILE A 24 -34.12 1.13 9.85
C ILE A 24 -35.61 0.94 10.17
N ARG A 25 -36.33 0.13 9.37
CA ARG A 25 -37.74 -0.20 9.63
C ARG A 25 -37.94 -0.98 10.93
N TYR A 26 -36.94 -1.75 11.37
CA TYR A 26 -36.99 -2.46 12.64
C TYR A 26 -36.73 -1.51 13.82
N ASN A 27 -35.56 -0.86 13.83
CA ASN A 27 -35.21 0.11 14.86
C ASN A 27 -34.03 1.00 14.41
N ILE A 28 -34.25 2.31 14.34
CA ILE A 28 -33.22 3.28 13.96
C ILE A 28 -32.05 3.36 14.95
N VAL A 29 -32.29 3.12 16.24
CA VAL A 29 -31.24 3.13 17.28
C VAL A 29 -30.31 1.93 17.08
N LEU A 30 -30.89 0.77 16.75
CA LEU A 30 -30.12 -0.44 16.47
C LEU A 30 -29.26 -0.29 15.21
N PHE A 31 -29.80 0.36 14.16
CA PHE A 31 -29.03 0.74 12.98
C PHE A 31 -27.83 1.63 13.34
N ALA A 32 -28.02 2.66 14.16
CA ALA A 32 -26.94 3.57 14.56
C ALA A 32 -25.81 2.85 15.32
N ILE A 33 -26.16 1.94 16.23
CA ILE A 33 -25.17 1.13 16.97
C ILE A 33 -24.35 0.25 16.01
N ILE A 34 -25.04 -0.42 15.08
CA ILE A 34 -24.38 -1.31 14.11
C ILE A 34 -23.49 -0.52 13.15
N MET A 35 -23.89 0.67 12.71
CA MET A 35 -23.08 1.50 11.82
C MET A 35 -21.92 2.21 12.51
N ALA A 36 -21.99 2.45 13.82
CA ALA A 36 -20.89 3.08 14.55
C ALA A 36 -19.59 2.24 14.47
N VAL A 37 -19.72 0.90 14.56
CA VAL A 37 -18.58 -0.03 14.55
C VAL A 37 -17.77 0.03 13.23
N PRO A 38 -18.35 -0.18 12.03
CA PRO A 38 -17.61 -0.13 10.77
C PRO A 38 -17.06 1.28 10.48
N VAL A 39 -17.71 2.35 10.95
CA VAL A 39 -17.18 3.72 10.81
C VAL A 39 -15.90 3.90 11.62
N ILE A 40 -15.87 3.45 12.87
CA ILE A 40 -14.65 3.47 13.71
C ILE A 40 -13.56 2.63 13.05
N ARG A 41 -13.90 1.44 12.55
CA ARG A 41 -12.97 0.57 11.83
C ARG A 41 -12.34 1.23 10.61
N TYR A 42 -13.14 1.91 9.82
CA TYR A 42 -12.66 2.67 8.67
C TYR A 42 -11.63 3.74 9.05
N LEU A 43 -11.85 4.49 10.14
CA LEU A 43 -10.91 5.53 10.57
C LEU A 43 -9.54 4.95 10.95
N PHE A 44 -9.53 3.81 11.65
CA PHE A 44 -8.30 3.10 12.00
C PHE A 44 -7.62 2.52 10.75
N GLU A 45 -8.40 1.92 9.85
CA GLU A 45 -7.91 1.34 8.60
C GLU A 45 -7.25 2.40 7.71
N LYS A 46 -7.91 3.54 7.50
CA LYS A 46 -7.36 4.69 6.77
C LYS A 46 -6.02 5.14 7.36
N LYS A 47 -5.94 5.28 8.68
CA LYS A 47 -4.72 5.72 9.38
C LYS A 47 -3.56 4.74 9.19
N TYR A 48 -3.81 3.44 9.28
CA TYR A 48 -2.75 2.43 9.10
C TYR A 48 -2.34 2.28 7.63
N ASN A 49 -3.28 2.36 6.68
CA ASN A 49 -2.98 2.34 5.25
C ASN A 49 -2.06 3.49 4.84
N LEU A 50 -2.26 4.71 5.37
CA LEU A 50 -1.38 5.85 5.11
C LEU A 50 0.03 5.65 5.70
N LYS A 51 0.13 5.06 6.90
CA LYS A 51 1.42 4.72 7.50
C LYS A 51 2.17 3.65 6.72
N GLU A 52 1.45 2.66 6.21
CA GLU A 52 2.01 1.60 5.37
C GLU A 52 2.56 2.18 4.07
N TYR A 53 1.80 3.06 3.41
CA TYR A 53 2.27 3.80 2.24
C TYR A 53 3.53 4.63 2.53
N ALA A 54 3.60 5.31 3.67
CA ALA A 54 4.78 6.09 4.05
C ALA A 54 6.03 5.20 4.23
N VAL A 55 5.89 4.04 4.87
CA VAL A 55 6.99 3.06 5.01
C VAL A 55 7.39 2.46 3.67
N GLU A 56 6.43 2.16 2.79
CA GLU A 56 6.68 1.67 1.43
C GLU A 56 7.47 2.71 0.61
N LYS A 57 7.10 3.99 0.72
CA LYS A 57 7.81 5.10 0.08
C LYS A 57 9.23 5.26 0.63
N GLU A 58 9.42 5.20 1.95
CA GLU A 58 10.76 5.28 2.57
C GLU A 58 11.66 4.10 2.15
N ASN A 59 11.09 2.90 2.06
CA ASN A 59 11.83 1.70 1.66
C ASN A 59 12.16 1.65 0.16
N THR A 60 11.68 2.60 -0.66
CA THR A 60 11.91 2.61 -2.11
C THR A 60 13.41 2.64 -2.45
N GLU A 61 14.18 3.53 -1.82
CA GLU A 61 15.63 3.65 -2.05
C GLU A 61 16.41 2.41 -1.58
N LEU A 62 16.01 1.83 -0.44
CA LEU A 62 16.62 0.61 0.08
C LEU A 62 16.33 -0.59 -0.83
N ASN A 63 15.09 -0.71 -1.31
CA ASN A 63 14.69 -1.74 -2.27
C ASN A 63 15.42 -1.58 -3.61
N ARG A 64 15.67 -0.35 -4.07
CA ARG A 64 16.54 -0.09 -5.25
C ARG A 64 17.94 -0.65 -5.02
N LYS A 65 18.57 -0.37 -3.88
CA LYS A 65 19.90 -0.91 -3.52
C LYS A 65 19.93 -2.43 -3.47
N ILE A 66 18.92 -3.04 -2.83
CA ILE A 66 18.74 -4.50 -2.82
C ILE A 66 18.64 -5.04 -4.24
N GLY A 67 17.87 -4.36 -5.12
CA GLY A 67 17.75 -4.72 -6.53
C GLY A 67 19.09 -4.69 -7.26
N TYR A 68 19.90 -3.65 -7.06
CA TYR A 68 21.25 -3.58 -7.65
C TYR A 68 22.17 -4.69 -7.13
N ILE A 69 22.19 -4.95 -5.82
CA ILE A 69 23.00 -6.04 -5.25
C ILE A 69 22.55 -7.39 -5.82
N SER A 70 21.25 -7.63 -5.90
CA SER A 70 20.69 -8.83 -6.51
C SER A 70 21.12 -8.97 -7.96
N TYR A 71 21.03 -7.89 -8.74
CA TYR A 71 21.46 -7.86 -10.14
C TYR A 71 22.95 -8.20 -10.28
N LEU A 72 23.81 -7.61 -9.45
CA LEU A 72 25.26 -7.89 -9.43
C LEU A 72 25.55 -9.36 -9.13
N LEU A 73 24.88 -9.93 -8.13
CA LEU A 73 25.08 -11.33 -7.72
C LEU A 73 24.57 -12.34 -8.75
N THR A 74 23.50 -12.02 -9.47
CA THR A 74 22.90 -12.91 -10.49
C THR A 74 23.45 -12.69 -11.90
N GLY A 75 24.15 -11.58 -12.14
CA GLY A 75 24.63 -11.18 -13.45
C GLY A 75 25.82 -12.02 -13.91
N LEU A 76 25.71 -12.61 -15.10
CA LEU A 76 26.79 -13.41 -15.71
C LEU A 76 28.06 -12.60 -15.97
N GLU A 77 27.92 -11.31 -16.27
CA GLU A 77 29.04 -10.40 -16.56
C GLU A 77 29.90 -10.13 -15.31
N ASN A 78 29.26 -9.91 -14.16
CA ASN A 78 29.93 -9.54 -12.91
C ASN A 78 30.42 -10.76 -12.10
N PHE A 79 29.94 -11.96 -12.44
CA PHE A 79 30.23 -13.18 -11.69
C PHE A 79 31.73 -13.48 -11.59
N LYS A 80 32.49 -13.29 -12.68
CA LYS A 80 33.94 -13.59 -12.70
C LYS A 80 34.71 -12.66 -11.79
N GLU A 81 34.36 -11.38 -11.75
CA GLU A 81 34.99 -10.39 -10.88
C GLU A 81 34.68 -10.68 -9.42
N ILE A 82 33.40 -10.84 -9.08
CA ILE A 82 32.96 -11.14 -7.70
C ILE A 82 33.62 -12.42 -7.18
N LYS A 83 33.73 -13.47 -8.02
CA LYS A 83 34.40 -14.72 -7.65
C LYS A 83 35.90 -14.55 -7.46
N THR A 84 36.57 -13.83 -8.36
CA THR A 84 38.03 -13.64 -8.29
C THR A 84 38.44 -12.79 -7.09
N PHE A 85 37.61 -11.81 -6.71
CA PHE A 85 37.84 -10.96 -5.54
C PHE A 85 37.25 -11.53 -4.22
N GLY A 86 36.54 -12.66 -4.26
CA GLY A 86 35.95 -13.26 -3.05
C GLY A 86 34.84 -12.42 -2.41
N LEU A 87 34.12 -11.60 -3.18
CA LEU A 87 33.17 -10.60 -2.66
C LEU A 87 31.75 -11.12 -2.39
N PHE A 88 31.49 -12.42 -2.56
CA PHE A 88 30.15 -13.00 -2.38
C PHE A 88 29.61 -12.76 -0.97
N ASP A 89 30.39 -13.07 0.07
CA ASP A 89 29.95 -12.92 1.45
C ASP A 89 29.63 -11.46 1.79
N PHE A 90 30.43 -10.51 1.28
CA PHE A 90 30.19 -9.09 1.47
C PHE A 90 28.84 -8.65 0.91
N PHE A 91 28.54 -9.03 -0.35
CA PHE A 91 27.28 -8.65 -1.00
C PHE A 91 26.06 -9.38 -0.40
N ILE A 92 26.21 -10.66 -0.02
CA ILE A 92 25.15 -11.43 0.63
C ILE A 92 24.80 -10.83 1.99
N ASN A 93 25.81 -10.55 2.83
CA ASN A 93 25.59 -9.92 4.13
C ASN A 93 24.94 -8.55 3.97
N ARG A 94 25.44 -7.73 3.03
CA ARG A 94 24.85 -6.41 2.75
C ARG A 94 23.40 -6.50 2.26
N TYR A 95 23.06 -7.50 1.45
CA TYR A 95 21.70 -7.77 1.03
C TYR A 95 20.80 -8.10 2.23
N GLN A 96 21.27 -9.01 3.10
CA GLN A 96 20.53 -9.46 4.28
C GLN A 96 20.29 -8.29 5.25
N ASP A 97 21.31 -7.50 5.57
CA ASP A 97 21.19 -6.35 6.49
C ASP A 97 20.12 -5.35 6.05
N ILE A 98 20.13 -4.97 4.76
CA ILE A 98 19.16 -4.00 4.24
C ILE A 98 17.77 -4.61 4.20
N LYS A 99 17.66 -5.89 3.82
CA LYS A 99 16.37 -6.59 3.75
C LYS A 99 15.75 -6.76 5.13
N GLU A 100 16.54 -7.12 6.12
CA GLU A 100 16.10 -7.25 7.52
C GLU A 100 15.61 -5.92 8.06
N LEU A 101 16.33 -4.83 7.82
CA LEU A 101 15.92 -3.49 8.24
C LEU A 101 14.57 -3.08 7.63
N CYS A 102 14.36 -3.31 6.33
CA CYS A 102 13.08 -3.07 5.66
C CYS A 102 11.95 -3.93 6.26
N ASN A 103 12.23 -5.22 6.49
CA ASN A 103 11.25 -6.16 7.06
C ASN A 103 10.87 -5.79 8.49
N LEU A 104 11.84 -5.45 9.35
CA LEU A 104 11.58 -5.06 10.74
C LEU A 104 10.68 -3.83 10.84
N LYS A 105 10.84 -2.85 9.95
CA LYS A 105 9.95 -1.67 9.88
C LYS A 105 8.50 -2.08 9.56
N LEU A 106 8.33 -2.94 8.55
CA LEU A 106 7.01 -3.45 8.14
C LEU A 106 6.37 -4.32 9.23
N ILE A 107 7.12 -5.25 9.82
CA ILE A 107 6.67 -6.11 10.91
C ILE A 107 6.22 -5.28 12.11
N ARG A 108 7.01 -4.27 12.52
CA ARG A 108 6.64 -3.39 13.63
C ARG A 108 5.37 -2.59 13.36
N LEU A 109 5.16 -2.16 12.12
CA LEU A 109 3.94 -1.47 11.72
C LEU A 109 2.73 -2.41 11.73
N ASN A 110 2.87 -3.60 11.14
CA ASN A 110 1.82 -4.62 11.10
C ASN A 110 1.45 -5.08 12.51
N TYR A 111 2.42 -5.30 13.39
CA TYR A 111 2.13 -5.65 14.78
C TYR A 111 1.30 -4.59 15.52
N LYS A 112 1.59 -3.30 15.29
CA LYS A 112 0.78 -2.19 15.85
C LYS A 112 -0.62 -2.15 15.26
N ARG A 113 -0.73 -2.38 13.94
CA ARG A 113 -2.01 -2.49 13.22
C ARG A 113 -2.82 -3.63 13.78
N ASP A 114 -2.27 -4.84 13.81
CA ASP A 114 -2.93 -6.07 14.24
C ASP A 114 -3.41 -5.93 15.68
N ARG A 115 -2.58 -5.42 16.60
CA ARG A 115 -3.02 -5.18 17.98
C ARG A 115 -4.22 -4.22 18.06
N ALA A 116 -4.23 -3.15 17.28
CA ALA A 116 -5.35 -2.21 17.26
C ALA A 116 -6.61 -2.84 16.65
N PHE A 117 -6.44 -3.61 15.56
CA PHE A 117 -7.53 -4.32 14.89
C PHE A 117 -8.10 -5.43 15.77
N SER A 118 -7.28 -6.20 16.49
CA SER A 118 -7.74 -7.25 17.40
C SER A 118 -8.65 -6.69 18.50
N VAL A 119 -8.27 -5.55 19.11
CA VAL A 119 -9.11 -4.88 20.11
C VAL A 119 -10.44 -4.43 19.49
N LEU A 120 -10.40 -3.87 18.29
CA LEU A 120 -11.60 -3.43 17.60
C LEU A 120 -12.51 -4.61 17.20
N THR A 121 -11.92 -5.73 16.74
CA THR A 121 -12.66 -6.95 16.41
C THR A 121 -13.31 -7.56 17.65
N LEU A 122 -12.64 -7.55 18.81
CA LEU A 122 -13.25 -7.98 20.05
C LEU A 122 -14.47 -7.12 20.41
N LEU A 123 -14.34 -5.78 20.31
CA LEU A 123 -15.44 -4.86 20.54
C LEU A 123 -16.61 -5.11 19.57
N GLU A 124 -16.32 -5.27 18.28
CA GLU A 124 -17.29 -5.60 17.23
C GLU A 124 -18.04 -6.89 17.57
N LYS A 125 -17.33 -7.95 17.99
CA LYS A 125 -17.95 -9.22 18.39
C LYS A 125 -18.78 -9.12 19.65
N THR A 126 -18.40 -8.30 20.63
CA THR A 126 -19.23 -8.05 21.82
C THR A 126 -20.54 -7.34 21.44
N VAL A 127 -20.47 -6.32 20.56
CA VAL A 127 -21.66 -5.61 20.08
C VAL A 127 -22.56 -6.57 19.29
N ASP A 128 -21.99 -7.36 18.39
CA ASP A 128 -22.72 -8.36 17.60
C ASP A 128 -23.47 -9.34 18.50
N LEU A 129 -22.78 -9.90 19.50
CA LEU A 129 -23.39 -10.83 20.45
C LEU A 129 -24.53 -10.16 21.23
N GLY A 130 -24.35 -8.92 21.68
CA GLY A 130 -25.40 -8.16 22.35
C GLY A 130 -26.63 -7.93 21.46
N VAL A 131 -26.43 -7.53 20.20
CA VAL A 131 -27.51 -7.31 19.23
C VAL A 131 -28.25 -8.62 18.94
N THR A 132 -27.52 -9.71 18.68
CA THR A 132 -28.13 -11.02 18.42
C THR A 132 -28.94 -11.50 19.64
N LEU A 133 -28.42 -11.36 20.86
CA LEU A 133 -29.14 -11.72 22.08
C LEU A 133 -30.42 -10.88 22.29
N LEU A 134 -30.40 -9.58 21.97
CA LEU A 134 -31.58 -8.72 22.06
C LEU A 134 -32.68 -9.19 21.10
N ILE A 135 -32.35 -9.46 19.83
CA ILE A 135 -33.33 -9.92 18.84
C ILE A 135 -33.81 -11.34 19.20
N LEU A 136 -32.91 -12.19 19.70
CA LEU A 136 -33.25 -13.54 20.14
C LEU A 136 -34.23 -13.51 21.33
N SER A 137 -34.00 -12.64 22.32
CA SER A 137 -34.91 -12.49 23.46
C SER A 137 -36.32 -12.08 23.02
N GLN A 138 -36.46 -11.17 22.04
CA GLN A 138 -37.77 -10.77 21.51
C GLN A 138 -38.46 -11.89 20.72
N THR A 139 -37.67 -12.79 20.17
CA THR A 139 -38.17 -13.98 19.46
C THR A 139 -38.70 -15.01 20.45
N PHE A 140 -38.00 -15.22 21.57
CA PHE A 140 -38.46 -16.09 22.66
C PHE A 140 -39.74 -15.57 23.33
N THR A 141 -39.91 -14.26 23.48
CA THR A 141 -41.14 -13.67 24.04
C THR A 141 -42.30 -13.64 23.04
N GLY A 142 -42.13 -14.17 21.82
CA GLY A 142 -43.18 -14.24 20.80
C GLY A 142 -43.51 -12.91 20.12
N ILE A 143 -42.77 -11.83 20.41
CA ILE A 143 -42.93 -10.51 19.76
C ILE A 143 -42.49 -10.61 18.29
N LEU A 144 -41.50 -11.46 18.03
CA LEU A 144 -40.91 -11.66 16.71
C LEU A 144 -40.99 -13.13 16.28
N SER A 145 -41.32 -13.37 15.01
CA SER A 145 -41.27 -14.73 14.45
C SER A 145 -39.83 -15.17 14.19
N ILE A 146 -39.59 -16.48 14.20
CA ILE A 146 -38.28 -17.05 13.87
C ILE A 146 -37.78 -16.62 12.48
N GLY A 147 -38.68 -16.44 11.51
CA GLY A 147 -38.32 -15.94 10.18
C GLY A 147 -37.81 -14.50 10.19
N ARG A 148 -38.38 -13.63 11.04
CA ARG A 148 -37.89 -12.25 11.21
C ARG A 148 -36.56 -12.19 11.94
N PHE A 149 -36.31 -13.08 12.90
CA PHE A 149 -35.00 -13.23 13.53
C PHE A 149 -33.91 -13.51 12.48
N VAL A 150 -34.11 -14.52 11.63
CA VAL A 150 -33.14 -14.89 10.58
C VAL A 150 -32.96 -13.74 9.58
N LEU A 151 -34.06 -13.09 9.17
CA LEU A 151 -34.01 -11.94 8.27
C LEU A 151 -33.15 -10.82 8.83
N TYR A 152 -33.37 -10.40 10.09
CA TYR A 152 -32.61 -9.30 10.68
C TYR A 152 -31.16 -9.68 10.93
N ASN A 153 -30.88 -10.86 11.48
CA ASN A 153 -29.51 -11.28 11.77
C ASN A 153 -28.67 -11.33 10.48
N ASN A 154 -29.21 -11.94 9.42
CA ASN A 154 -28.52 -11.99 8.12
C ASN A 154 -28.40 -10.60 7.48
N SER A 155 -29.43 -9.76 7.58
CA SER A 155 -29.36 -8.39 7.02
C SER A 155 -28.29 -7.56 7.72
N ILE A 156 -28.14 -7.72 9.03
CA ILE A 156 -27.13 -7.02 9.85
C ILE A 156 -25.72 -7.47 9.44
N ASP A 157 -25.49 -8.78 9.34
CA ASP A 157 -24.18 -9.31 8.94
C ASP A 157 -23.80 -8.90 7.52
N SER A 158 -24.72 -9.04 6.56
CA SER A 158 -24.49 -8.60 5.17
C SER A 158 -24.28 -7.09 5.06
N LEU A 159 -25.00 -6.28 5.84
CA LEU A 159 -24.80 -4.83 5.85
C LEU A 159 -23.38 -4.48 6.33
N LYS A 160 -22.95 -5.05 7.46
CA LYS A 160 -21.60 -4.80 8.02
C LYS A 160 -20.51 -5.19 7.02
N GLU A 161 -20.62 -6.37 6.42
CA GLU A 161 -19.65 -6.87 5.44
C GLU A 161 -19.57 -5.99 4.20
N ASN A 162 -20.73 -5.60 3.64
CA ASN A 162 -20.76 -4.72 2.48
C ASN A 162 -20.14 -3.34 2.79
N VAL A 163 -20.46 -2.75 3.95
CA VAL A 163 -19.91 -1.46 4.37
C VAL A 163 -18.39 -1.54 4.58
N ALA A 164 -17.90 -2.60 5.23
CA ALA A 164 -16.46 -2.82 5.41
C ALA A 164 -15.76 -2.98 4.04
N THR A 165 -16.36 -3.72 3.12
CA THR A 165 -15.83 -3.92 1.77
C THR A 165 -15.77 -2.60 1.00
N MET A 166 -16.82 -1.77 1.05
CA MET A 166 -16.82 -0.44 0.44
C MET A 166 -15.73 0.47 1.00
N PHE A 167 -15.52 0.46 2.31
CA PHE A 167 -14.49 1.26 2.96
C PHE A 167 -13.07 0.82 2.60
N SER A 168 -12.83 -0.48 2.45
CA SER A 168 -11.54 -0.99 1.96
C SER A 168 -11.28 -0.58 0.50
N HIS A 169 -12.30 -0.65 -0.36
CA HIS A 169 -12.22 -0.18 -1.74
C HIS A 169 -11.96 1.32 -1.83
N LEU A 170 -12.63 2.12 -0.99
CA LEU A 170 -12.40 3.56 -0.92
C LEU A 170 -10.96 3.87 -0.49
N SER A 171 -10.45 3.15 0.51
CA SER A 171 -9.06 3.28 0.96
C SER A 171 -8.06 2.91 -0.14
N TYR A 172 -8.34 1.86 -0.92
CA TYR A 172 -7.54 1.48 -2.08
C TYR A 172 -7.57 2.54 -3.18
N LEU A 173 -8.73 3.15 -3.46
CA LEU A 173 -8.84 4.27 -4.40
C LEU A 173 -8.01 5.48 -3.95
N TYR A 174 -8.02 5.81 -2.66
CA TYR A 174 -7.14 6.85 -2.11
C TYR A 174 -5.65 6.52 -2.31
N LYS A 175 -5.23 5.27 -2.08
CA LYS A 175 -3.85 4.83 -2.35
C LYS A 175 -3.49 5.01 -3.82
N ASN A 176 -4.37 4.59 -4.73
CA ASN A 176 -4.15 4.73 -6.17
C ASN A 176 -4.07 6.21 -6.59
N SER A 177 -4.91 7.08 -6.01
CA SER A 177 -4.84 8.52 -6.26
C SER A 177 -3.48 9.11 -5.85
N ALA A 178 -2.91 8.67 -4.73
CA ALA A 178 -1.58 9.10 -4.32
C ALA A 178 -0.47 8.62 -5.28
N MET A 179 -0.60 7.42 -5.84
CA MET A 179 0.32 6.92 -6.87
C MET A 179 0.21 7.73 -8.18
N LEU A 180 -1.01 8.11 -8.58
CA LEU A 180 -1.22 8.96 -9.75
C LEU A 180 -0.59 10.35 -9.57
N ASP A 181 -0.61 10.90 -8.35
CA ASP A 181 0.04 12.16 -8.04
C ASP A 181 1.58 12.09 -8.22
N GLN A 182 2.19 10.94 -7.89
CA GLN A 182 3.62 10.71 -8.16
C GLN A 182 3.92 10.68 -9.66
N ILE A 183 3.07 10.03 -10.46
CA ILE A 183 3.22 9.99 -11.93
C ILE A 183 3.07 11.39 -12.51
N ARG A 184 2.07 12.16 -12.04
CA ARG A 184 1.89 13.55 -12.44
C ARG A 184 3.09 14.42 -12.08
N THR A 185 3.63 14.23 -10.88
CA THR A 185 4.85 14.93 -10.43
C THR A 185 6.03 14.61 -11.34
N PHE A 186 6.20 13.36 -11.76
CA PHE A 186 7.24 12.95 -12.70
C PHE A 186 7.09 13.64 -14.07
N PHE A 187 5.87 13.69 -14.62
CA PHE A 187 5.62 14.38 -15.89
C PHE A 187 5.80 15.90 -15.81
N ASN A 188 5.69 16.48 -14.62
CA ASN A 188 5.90 17.91 -14.38
C ASN A 188 7.34 18.25 -14.01
N LEU A 189 8.27 17.28 -14.00
CA LEU A 189 9.68 17.58 -13.77
C LEU A 189 10.16 18.53 -14.89
N PRO A 190 10.89 19.61 -14.53
CA PRO A 190 11.44 20.50 -15.54
C PRO A 190 12.35 19.68 -16.47
N PRO A 191 12.35 19.98 -17.78
CA PRO A 191 13.27 19.32 -18.69
C PRO A 191 14.69 19.48 -18.18
N GLU A 192 15.45 18.38 -18.20
CA GLU A 192 16.89 18.44 -17.94
C GLU A 192 17.49 19.46 -18.91
N ASN A 193 18.36 20.34 -18.40
CA ASN A 193 18.90 21.46 -19.16
C ASN A 193 19.89 20.91 -20.21
N ILE A 194 19.36 20.34 -21.28
CA ILE A 194 20.10 19.87 -22.44
C ILE A 194 20.56 21.10 -23.22
N ASN A 195 21.64 21.72 -22.75
CA ASN A 195 22.45 22.75 -23.42
C ASN A 195 21.78 23.38 -24.65
N GLU A 196 20.73 24.19 -24.43
CA GLU A 196 20.08 24.93 -25.54
C GLU A 196 21.07 25.92 -26.19
N ASN A 197 22.12 26.30 -25.47
CA ASN A 197 23.24 27.13 -25.92
C ASN A 197 24.55 26.33 -26.15
N GLY A 198 24.46 25.01 -26.32
CA GLY A 198 25.63 24.17 -26.58
C GLY A 198 26.27 24.49 -27.94
N ILE A 199 27.55 24.89 -27.94
CA ILE A 199 28.32 25.08 -29.16
C ILE A 199 28.53 23.72 -29.84
N LYS A 200 27.97 23.53 -31.05
CA LYS A 200 28.30 22.37 -31.88
C LYS A 200 29.78 22.47 -32.25
N THR A 201 30.59 21.58 -31.68
CA THR A 201 32.05 21.58 -31.88
C THR A 201 32.41 20.36 -32.74
N ASP A 202 32.99 20.58 -33.93
CA ASP A 202 33.29 19.50 -34.89
C ASP A 202 34.40 18.55 -34.41
N LYS A 203 35.27 19.00 -33.50
CA LYS A 203 36.34 18.20 -32.90
C LYS A 203 36.58 18.58 -31.45
N ILE A 204 36.48 17.59 -30.56
CA ILE A 204 36.88 17.71 -29.16
C ILE A 204 38.40 17.55 -29.12
N GLN A 205 39.14 18.65 -28.92
CA GLN A 205 40.61 18.63 -28.90
C GLN A 205 41.17 18.20 -27.55
N THR A 206 40.57 18.62 -26.44
CA THR A 206 40.96 18.23 -25.08
C THR A 206 39.74 18.27 -24.16
N ILE A 207 39.64 17.30 -23.26
CA ILE A 207 38.66 17.32 -22.15
C ILE A 207 39.46 17.51 -20.87
N ARG A 208 39.16 18.58 -20.14
CA ARG A 208 39.75 18.86 -18.84
C ARG A 208 38.69 18.65 -17.77
N LEU A 209 38.95 17.72 -16.86
CA LEU A 209 38.12 17.49 -15.70
C LEU A 209 38.81 18.14 -14.51
N ASP A 210 38.32 19.31 -14.13
CA ASP A 210 38.77 19.99 -12.92
C ASP A 210 37.94 19.43 -11.74
N ASN A 211 38.60 18.73 -10.84
CA ASN A 211 37.96 18.12 -9.68
C ASN A 211 38.13 19.03 -8.47
N GLU A 212 37.08 19.81 -8.16
CA GLU A 212 37.09 20.78 -7.06
C GLU A 212 37.30 20.16 -5.67
N HIS A 213 37.13 18.84 -5.49
CA HIS A 213 37.26 18.18 -4.19
C HIS A 213 38.62 17.52 -3.92
N THR A 214 39.46 17.28 -4.93
CA THR A 214 40.71 16.52 -4.74
C THR A 214 41.95 17.26 -5.24
N GLY A 215 41.79 18.46 -5.83
CA GLY A 215 42.90 19.32 -6.27
C GLY A 215 43.74 18.76 -7.42
N SER A 216 43.38 17.59 -7.96
CA SER A 216 44.07 16.92 -9.05
C SER A 216 43.30 17.13 -10.34
N ASN A 217 43.93 17.81 -11.31
CA ASN A 217 43.36 18.07 -12.62
C ASN A 217 43.82 16.98 -13.60
N TYR A 218 42.87 16.35 -14.28
CA TYR A 218 43.16 15.33 -15.28
C TYR A 218 42.81 15.87 -16.67
N THR A 219 43.81 15.89 -17.55
CA THR A 219 43.64 16.29 -18.96
C THR A 219 43.63 15.03 -19.81
N LEU A 220 42.51 14.72 -20.45
CA LEU A 220 42.39 13.59 -21.36
C LEU A 220 42.62 14.08 -22.80
N ASN A 221 43.71 13.60 -23.42
CA ASN A 221 43.98 13.83 -24.83
C ASN A 221 43.20 12.80 -25.67
N PRO A 222 42.60 13.21 -26.81
CA PRO A 222 41.84 12.31 -27.66
C PRO A 222 42.75 11.22 -28.23
N VAL A 223 42.37 9.96 -28.01
CA VAL A 223 43.08 8.81 -28.57
C VAL A 223 42.93 8.85 -30.08
N ARG A 224 44.04 9.07 -30.78
CA ARG A 224 44.11 8.99 -32.24
C ARG A 224 43.79 7.55 -32.65
N ARG A 225 42.59 7.30 -33.20
CA ARG A 225 42.28 6.02 -33.87
C ARG A 225 43.37 5.79 -34.91
N LYS A 226 44.24 4.80 -34.69
CA LYS A 226 45.07 4.23 -35.75
C LYS A 226 44.13 3.43 -36.65
N THR A 227 43.82 4.00 -37.81
CA THR A 227 43.42 3.23 -38.99
C THR A 227 44.56 2.32 -39.42
#